data_AF-A0A9P6AT50-F1
#
_entry.id   AF-A0A9P6AT50-F1
#
_cell.length_a   1.000
_cell.length_b   1.000
_cell.length_c   1.000
_cell.angle_alpha   90.00
_cell.angle_beta   90.00
_cell.angle_gamma   90.00
#
_symmetry.space_group_name_H-M   'P 1'
#
loop_
_entity.id
_entity.type
_entity.pdbx_description
1 polymer ?
#
loop_
_entity_poly.entity_id
_entity_poly.type
_entity_poly.pdbx_seq_one_letter_code
_entity_poly.pdbx_strand_id
1 'polypeptide(L)'
;MAPTSVFKNLQSQTVADLDTVSKKFVNGYPLSGHPNQQWILEHDHDDYYFIKNAGFGEYLSIEGDLNKPHDGTRVIGSAQKQSWKVTTDSSPTHRRIFYRNTQFVVDLDRGLAAPGTPIQLWTSGGTPNQAWIFESASI
;
A
#
# COMPACT_ATOMS: atom_id res chain seq x y z
N MET A 1 -20.67 7.14 -2.33
CA MET A 1 -19.40 6.84 -1.64
C MET A 1 -18.29 6.84 -2.69
N ALA A 2 -17.07 7.26 -2.36
CA ALA A 2 -15.94 7.17 -3.28
C ALA A 2 -15.64 5.68 -3.58
N PRO A 3 -15.24 5.31 -4.81
CA PRO A 3 -14.87 3.93 -5.11
C PRO A 3 -13.66 3.53 -4.26
N THR A 4 -13.70 2.32 -3.72
CA THR A 4 -12.61 1.72 -2.96
C THR A 4 -11.95 0.60 -3.76
N SER A 5 -10.67 0.38 -3.47
CA SER A 5 -9.86 -0.69 -4.06
C SER A 5 -9.23 -1.54 -2.96
N VAL A 6 -9.12 -2.82 -3.21
CA VAL A 6 -8.28 -3.75 -2.46
C VAL A 6 -6.93 -3.83 -3.17
N PHE A 7 -5.84 -3.65 -2.44
CA PHE A 7 -4.49 -3.80 -2.99
C PHE A 7 -4.00 -5.20 -2.71
N LYS A 8 -4.07 -6.07 -3.71
CA LYS A 8 -3.68 -7.46 -3.60
C LYS A 8 -2.25 -7.67 -4.09
N ASN A 9 -1.40 -8.23 -3.25
CA ASN A 9 -0.02 -8.51 -3.59
C ASN A 9 0.05 -9.60 -4.66
N LEU A 10 0.84 -9.38 -5.71
CA LEU A 10 0.93 -10.30 -6.83
C LEU A 10 1.57 -11.65 -6.43
N GLN A 11 2.51 -11.65 -5.49
CA GLN A 11 3.21 -12.87 -5.07
C GLN A 11 2.40 -13.70 -4.08
N SER A 12 1.99 -13.09 -2.97
CA SER A 12 1.41 -13.83 -1.84
C SER A 12 -0.11 -14.00 -1.95
N GLN A 13 -0.76 -13.21 -2.81
CA GLN A 13 -2.23 -13.07 -2.89
C GLN A 13 -2.88 -12.48 -1.62
N THR A 14 -2.10 -12.05 -0.63
CA THR A 14 -2.60 -11.27 0.52
C THR A 14 -2.86 -9.83 0.13
N VAL A 15 -3.64 -9.12 0.93
CA VAL A 15 -4.03 -7.73 0.68
C VAL A 15 -3.39 -6.79 1.68
N ALA A 16 -3.20 -5.53 1.31
CA ALA A 16 -2.79 -4.49 2.23
C ALA A 16 -3.90 -4.21 3.25
N ASP A 17 -3.58 -4.44 4.52
CA ASP A 17 -4.50 -4.38 5.65
C ASP A 17 -3.96 -3.39 6.68
N LEU A 18 -4.75 -2.38 7.03
CA LEU A 18 -4.46 -1.50 8.16
C LEU A 18 -4.92 -2.19 9.45
N ASP A 19 -3.96 -2.47 10.33
CA ASP A 19 -4.20 -3.17 11.60
C ASP A 19 -5.29 -2.47 12.42
N THR A 20 -6.33 -3.21 12.79
CA THR A 20 -7.55 -2.65 13.41
C THR A 20 -7.36 -2.22 14.85
N VAL A 21 -6.34 -2.76 15.53
CA VAL A 21 -6.04 -2.46 16.93
C VAL A 21 -5.19 -1.20 17.04
N SER A 22 -4.02 -1.19 16.39
CA SER A 22 -3.10 -0.05 16.42
C SER A 22 -3.53 1.10 15.52
N LYS A 23 -4.28 0.81 14.45
CA LYS A 23 -4.60 1.74 13.34
C LYS A 23 -3.37 2.38 12.73
N LYS A 24 -2.21 1.75 12.92
CA LYS A 24 -0.90 2.27 12.51
C LYS A 24 -0.25 1.32 11.51
N PHE A 25 -0.08 0.05 11.82
CA PHE A 25 0.72 -0.82 10.95
C PHE A 25 -0.07 -1.30 9.74
N VAL A 26 0.54 -1.19 8.57
CA VAL A 26 0.01 -1.80 7.34
C VAL A 26 0.76 -3.10 7.08
N ASN A 27 0.02 -4.18 6.88
CA ASN A 27 0.55 -5.54 6.74
C ASN A 27 -0.16 -6.29 5.61
N GLY A 28 0.44 -7.38 5.15
CA GLY A 28 -0.23 -8.37 4.33
C GLY A 28 -1.16 -9.24 5.18
N TYR A 29 -2.41 -9.37 4.75
CA TYR A 29 -3.39 -10.22 5.40
C TYR A 29 -4.28 -10.95 4.38
N PRO A 30 -4.85 -12.13 4.70
CA PRO A 30 -5.90 -12.72 3.88
C PRO A 30 -7.07 -11.75 3.65
N LEU A 31 -7.62 -11.76 2.44
CA LEU A 31 -8.79 -10.94 2.09
C LEU A 31 -9.98 -11.35 2.96
N SER A 32 -10.57 -10.37 3.63
CA SER A 32 -11.78 -10.49 4.46
C SER A 32 -12.91 -9.56 3.98
N GLY A 33 -12.61 -8.59 3.10
CA GLY A 33 -13.56 -7.61 2.61
C GLY A 33 -13.87 -6.47 3.59
N HIS A 34 -13.28 -6.50 4.79
CA HIS A 34 -13.50 -5.46 5.80
C HIS A 34 -12.95 -4.09 5.37
N PRO A 35 -13.53 -2.98 5.85
CA PRO A 35 -13.13 -1.62 5.45
C PRO A 35 -11.65 -1.28 5.68
N ASN A 36 -10.97 -1.95 6.62
CA ASN A 36 -9.54 -1.75 6.88
C ASN A 36 -8.62 -2.32 5.77
N GLN A 37 -9.16 -3.13 4.85
CA GLN A 37 -8.47 -3.65 3.66
C GLN A 37 -8.83 -2.88 2.38
N GLN A 38 -9.65 -1.83 2.51
CA GLN A 38 -10.15 -1.04 1.40
C GLN A 38 -9.49 0.34 1.40
N TRP A 39 -9.06 0.77 0.23
CA TRP A 39 -8.28 1.98 0.03
C TRP A 39 -8.92 2.88 -1.03
N ILE A 40 -9.02 4.17 -0.73
CA ILE A 40 -9.50 5.20 -1.63
C ILE A 40 -8.27 5.91 -2.20
N LEU A 41 -8.16 5.96 -3.52
CA LEU A 41 -7.16 6.78 -4.19
C LEU A 41 -7.74 8.19 -4.41
N GLU A 42 -7.25 9.15 -3.64
CA GLU A 42 -7.50 10.57 -3.87
C GLU A 42 -6.41 11.11 -4.79
N HIS A 43 -6.78 11.67 -5.96
CA HIS A 43 -5.80 12.28 -6.86
C HIS A 43 -5.13 13.47 -6.18
N ASP A 44 -3.79 13.54 -6.28
CA ASP A 44 -2.99 14.66 -5.75
C ASP A 44 -2.57 15.60 -6.89
N HIS A 45 -1.61 15.16 -7.70
CA HIS A 45 -1.16 15.83 -8.93
C HIS A 45 -0.54 14.78 -9.88
N ASP A 46 -0.53 15.03 -11.18
CA ASP A 46 0.06 14.12 -12.19
C ASP A 46 -0.36 12.65 -11.97
N ASP A 47 0.62 11.75 -11.77
CA ASP A 47 0.43 10.32 -11.46
C ASP A 47 0.59 9.99 -9.97
N TYR A 48 0.43 11.00 -9.11
CA TYR A 48 0.47 10.90 -7.66
C TYR A 48 -0.92 10.89 -7.01
N TYR A 49 -1.00 10.14 -5.92
CA TYR A 49 -2.21 9.95 -5.14
C TYR A 49 -1.94 10.07 -3.64
N PHE A 50 -2.92 10.55 -2.90
CA PHE A 50 -3.07 10.22 -1.49
C PHE A 50 -3.90 8.94 -1.37
N ILE A 51 -3.44 7.99 -0.56
CA ILE A 51 -4.07 6.68 -0.41
C ILE A 51 -4.70 6.63 0.97
N LYS A 52 -6.03 6.64 1.04
CA LYS A 52 -6.78 6.68 2.31
C LYS A 52 -7.39 5.33 2.64
N ASN A 53 -7.26 4.87 3.87
CA ASN A 53 -7.98 3.71 4.36
C ASN A 53 -9.47 4.03 4.54
N ALA A 54 -10.35 3.21 3.97
CA ALA A 54 -11.79 3.45 4.01
C ALA A 54 -12.41 3.20 5.40
N GLY A 55 -11.83 2.29 6.19
CA GLY A 55 -12.34 1.93 7.52
C GLY A 55 -12.02 2.96 8.60
N PHE A 56 -10.82 3.54 8.57
CA PHE A 56 -10.33 4.40 9.64
C PHE A 56 -10.03 5.84 9.22
N GLY A 57 -9.98 6.12 7.92
CA GLY A 57 -9.71 7.47 7.39
C GLY A 57 -8.25 7.91 7.47
N GLU A 58 -7.36 7.07 8.00
CA GLU A 58 -5.91 7.24 7.98
C GLU A 58 -5.35 7.14 6.56
N TYR A 59 -4.27 7.85 6.27
CA TYR A 59 -3.59 7.82 4.98
C TYR A 59 -2.33 6.94 5.04
N LEU A 60 -2.02 6.29 3.92
CA LEU A 60 -0.77 5.58 3.74
C LEU A 60 0.39 6.57 3.89
N SER A 61 1.30 6.24 4.79
CA SER A 61 2.50 7.01 5.14
C SER A 61 3.63 6.04 5.48
N ILE A 62 4.76 6.57 5.95
CA ILE A 62 5.91 5.79 6.39
C ILE A 62 6.27 6.16 7.82
N GLU A 63 6.84 5.20 8.54
CA GLU A 63 7.37 5.43 9.86
C GLU A 63 8.70 6.20 9.81
N GLY A 64 8.96 7.04 10.81
CA GLY A 64 10.22 7.77 10.95
C GLY A 64 10.26 9.10 10.19
N ASP A 65 11.47 9.50 9.78
CA ASP A 65 11.70 10.76 9.08
C ASP A 65 11.25 10.65 7.61
N LEU A 66 10.20 11.40 7.27
CA LEU A 66 9.56 11.42 5.95
C LEU A 66 10.49 11.86 4.81
N ASN A 67 11.67 12.41 5.11
CA ASN A 67 12.66 12.84 4.12
C ASN A 67 13.87 11.90 4.04
N LYS A 68 13.91 10.83 4.84
CA LYS A 68 15.00 9.85 4.87
C LYS A 68 14.49 8.40 4.83
N PRO A 69 13.63 8.04 3.86
CA PRO A 69 13.25 6.64 3.68
C PRO A 69 14.46 5.79 3.30
N HIS A 70 14.45 4.55 3.76
CA HIS A 70 15.42 3.52 3.41
C HIS A 70 14.74 2.15 3.31
N ASP A 71 15.46 1.15 2.79
CA ASP A 71 15.00 -0.23 2.77
C ASP A 71 14.60 -0.70 4.18
N GLY A 72 13.40 -1.28 4.30
CA GLY A 72 12.82 -1.71 5.57
C GLY A 72 12.03 -0.64 6.33
N THR A 73 11.91 0.58 5.81
CA THR A 73 11.05 1.61 6.43
C THR A 73 9.60 1.12 6.45
N ARG A 74 8.96 1.01 7.62
CA ARG A 74 7.59 0.48 7.71
C ARG A 74 6.58 1.41 7.06
N VAL A 75 5.66 0.82 6.30
CA VAL A 75 4.47 1.52 5.79
C VAL A 75 3.40 1.49 6.88
N ILE A 76 2.79 2.66 7.11
CA ILE A 76 1.84 2.87 8.20
C ILE A 76 0.61 3.68 7.74
N GLY A 77 -0.46 3.64 8.54
CA GLY A 77 -1.53 4.64 8.52
C GLY A 77 -1.14 5.86 9.35
N SER A 78 -1.52 7.06 8.89
CA SER A 78 -1.34 8.33 9.58
C SER A 78 -2.31 9.40 9.08
N ALA A 79 -2.68 10.35 9.95
CA ALA A 79 -3.45 11.52 9.56
C ALA A 79 -2.67 12.44 8.60
N GLN A 80 -1.33 12.34 8.59
CA GLN A 80 -0.48 13.10 7.69
C GLN A 80 -0.41 12.45 6.31
N LYS A 81 -1.07 13.07 5.33
CA LYS A 81 -1.06 12.61 3.94
C LYS A 81 0.35 12.65 3.34
N GLN A 82 0.72 11.61 2.61
CA GLN A 82 1.94 11.55 1.81
C GLN A 82 1.55 11.25 0.36
N SER A 83 2.24 11.86 -0.60
CA SER A 83 2.03 11.57 -2.02
C SER A 83 2.72 10.26 -2.40
N TRP A 84 2.02 9.46 -3.20
CA TRP A 84 2.51 8.17 -3.73
C TRP A 84 2.32 8.13 -5.23
N LYS A 85 3.38 7.85 -5.98
CA LYS A 85 3.31 7.70 -7.43
C LYS A 85 2.88 6.28 -7.77
N VAL A 86 1.78 6.13 -8.49
CA VAL A 86 1.24 4.81 -8.86
C VAL A 86 1.50 4.56 -10.34
N THR A 87 2.36 3.59 -10.65
CA THR A 87 2.73 3.26 -12.03
C THR A 87 2.19 1.90 -12.45
N THR A 88 1.96 1.72 -13.74
CA THR A 88 1.73 0.41 -14.36
C THR A 88 3.04 -0.22 -14.81
N ASP A 89 3.20 -1.53 -14.62
CA ASP A 89 4.32 -2.27 -15.20
C ASP A 89 4.04 -2.67 -16.66
N SER A 90 4.76 -3.66 -17.20
CA SER A 90 4.49 -4.23 -18.53
C SER A 90 3.09 -4.84 -18.66
N SER A 91 2.46 -5.21 -17.54
CA SER A 91 1.07 -5.62 -17.47
C SER A 91 0.16 -4.43 -17.15
N PRO A 92 -0.94 -4.22 -17.89
CA PRO A 92 -1.89 -3.14 -17.61
C PRO A 92 -2.62 -3.30 -16.27
N THR A 93 -2.50 -4.44 -15.60
CA THR A 93 -3.14 -4.72 -14.30
C THR A 93 -2.18 -4.63 -13.11
N HIS A 94 -0.87 -4.72 -13.33
CA HIS A 94 0.10 -4.68 -12.24
C HIS A 94 0.46 -3.23 -11.93
N ARG A 95 0.44 -2.87 -10.65
CA ARG A 95 0.77 -1.56 -10.13
C ARG A 95 1.99 -1.64 -9.23
N ARG A 96 2.84 -0.61 -9.30
CA ARG A 96 3.84 -0.30 -8.26
C ARG A 96 3.50 1.04 -7.63
N ILE A 97 3.70 1.13 -6.32
CA ILE A 97 3.37 2.31 -5.52
C ILE A 97 4.69 2.84 -4.98
N PHE A 98 5.19 3.93 -5.56
CA PHE A 98 6.45 4.57 -5.18
C PHE A 98 6.21 5.62 -4.11
N TYR A 99 7.07 5.67 -3.09
CA TYR A 99 7.12 6.80 -2.18
C TYR A 99 7.68 8.03 -2.91
N ARG A 100 7.04 9.20 -2.71
CA ARG A 100 7.28 10.37 -3.56
C ARG A 100 8.74 10.71 -3.81
N ASN A 101 9.08 10.97 -5.07
CA ASN A 101 10.41 11.39 -5.50
C ASN A 101 11.55 10.45 -5.05
N THR A 102 11.26 9.15 -4.87
CA THR A 102 12.26 8.13 -4.53
C THR A 102 12.16 6.89 -5.42
N GLN A 103 13.16 6.01 -5.29
CA GLN A 103 13.18 4.68 -5.90
C GLN A 103 12.49 3.60 -5.04
N PHE A 104 11.98 3.95 -3.86
CA PHE A 104 11.40 3.00 -2.93
C PHE A 104 9.93 2.74 -3.24
N VAL A 105 9.55 1.47 -3.22
CA VAL A 105 8.18 1.00 -3.48
C VAL A 105 7.59 0.29 -2.28
N VAL A 106 6.26 0.21 -2.25
CA VAL A 106 5.51 -0.61 -1.30
C VAL A 106 5.80 -2.10 -1.56
N ASP A 107 6.50 -2.72 -0.62
CA ASP A 107 7.02 -4.07 -0.64
C ASP A 107 6.36 -4.90 0.48
N LEU A 108 5.83 -6.07 0.14
CA LEU A 108 5.46 -7.07 1.13
C LEU A 108 6.71 -7.86 1.53
N ASP A 109 7.08 -7.82 2.81
CA ASP A 109 8.37 -8.36 3.28
C ASP A 109 8.54 -9.82 2.85
N ARG A 110 9.58 -10.06 2.06
CA ARG A 110 9.93 -11.35 1.45
C ARG A 110 8.80 -12.01 0.62
N GLY A 111 7.71 -11.31 0.35
CA GLY A 111 6.51 -11.82 -0.32
C GLY A 111 5.82 -12.94 0.42
N LEU A 112 5.90 -12.97 1.76
CA LEU A 112 5.28 -14.02 2.57
C LEU A 112 3.76 -13.85 2.66
N ALA A 113 3.04 -14.97 2.59
CA ALA A 113 1.58 -15.00 2.73
C ALA A 113 1.10 -15.11 4.19
N ALA A 114 2.02 -15.13 5.16
CA ALA A 114 1.67 -15.22 6.57
C ALA A 114 0.87 -13.98 7.01
N PRO A 115 -0.28 -14.11 7.68
CA PRO A 115 -1.03 -12.97 8.16
C PRO A 115 -0.19 -12.09 9.09
N GLY A 116 -0.21 -10.78 8.86
CA GLY A 116 0.60 -9.82 9.61
C GLY A 116 2.02 -9.63 9.05
N THR A 117 2.34 -10.21 7.89
CA THR A 117 3.61 -9.94 7.20
C THR A 117 3.78 -8.44 6.98
N PRO A 118 4.88 -7.82 7.42
CA PRO A 118 5.12 -6.39 7.23
C PRO A 118 4.99 -5.93 5.79
N ILE A 119 4.30 -4.79 5.60
CA ILE A 119 4.50 -3.97 4.40
C ILE A 119 5.50 -2.86 4.75
N GLN A 120 6.48 -2.68 3.87
CA GLN A 120 7.62 -1.80 4.06
C GLN A 120 7.99 -1.11 2.75
N LEU A 121 8.88 -0.12 2.82
CA LEU A 121 9.58 0.39 1.67
C LEU A 121 10.76 -0.50 1.33
N TRP A 122 10.95 -0.75 0.05
CA TRP A 122 12.16 -1.37 -0.47
C TRP A 122 12.52 -0.78 -1.82
N THR A 123 13.82 -0.77 -2.13
CA THR A 123 14.31 -0.33 -3.43
C THR A 123 13.65 -1.15 -4.53
N SER A 124 13.09 -0.47 -5.53
CA SER A 124 12.39 -1.12 -6.63
C SER A 124 13.32 -2.08 -7.37
N GLY A 125 13.07 -3.38 -7.21
CA GLY A 125 13.77 -4.48 -7.89
C GLY A 125 12.90 -5.13 -8.96
N GLY A 126 11.66 -4.69 -9.10
CA GLY A 126 10.72 -5.19 -10.10
C GLY A 126 10.12 -6.56 -9.79
N THR A 127 10.17 -7.00 -8.54
CA THR A 127 9.75 -8.33 -8.09
C THR A 127 8.24 -8.42 -7.83
N PRO A 128 7.65 -9.64 -7.85
CA PRO A 128 6.21 -9.82 -7.61
C PRO A 128 5.74 -9.36 -6.22
N ASN A 129 6.57 -9.43 -5.18
CA ASN A 129 6.22 -8.93 -3.84
C ASN A 129 6.14 -7.39 -3.75
N GLN A 130 6.60 -6.67 -4.77
CA GLN A 130 6.51 -5.21 -4.91
C GLN A 130 5.38 -4.78 -5.87
N ALA A 131 4.69 -5.74 -6.48
CA ALA A 131 3.61 -5.50 -7.44
C ALA A 131 2.26 -5.80 -6.81
N TRP A 132 1.29 -4.93 -7.11
CA TRP A 132 -0.06 -4.96 -6.54
C TRP A 132 -1.11 -4.94 -7.65
N ILE A 133 -2.17 -5.70 -7.49
CA ILE A 133 -3.37 -5.63 -8.32
C ILE A 133 -4.40 -4.81 -7.54
N PHE A 134 -4.96 -3.79 -8.19
CA PHE A 134 -6.03 -2.99 -7.60
C PHE A 134 -7.36 -3.59 -8.05
N GLU A 135 -8.02 -4.32 -7.14
CA GLU A 135 -9.32 -4.92 -7.38
C GLU A 135 -10.40 -3.98 -6.82
N SER A 136 -11.47 -3.72 -7.58
CA SER A 136 -12.61 -2.99 -7.05
C SER A 136 -13.15 -3.70 -5.82
N ALA A 137 -13.30 -3.01 -4.70
CA ALA A 137 -13.95 -3.62 -3.55
C ALA A 137 -15.45 -3.72 -3.86
N SER A 138 -15.95 -4.93 -4.05
CA SER A 138 -17.39 -5.17 -4.13
C SER A 138 -17.98 -4.98 -2.73
N ILE A 139 -18.91 -4.02 -2.62
CA ILE A 139 -19.74 -3.80 -1.43
C ILE A 139 -20.69 -4.99 -1.25
#